data_AF-W5Y1C4-F1
#
_entry.id   AF-W5Y1C4-F1
#
_cell.length_a   1.000
_cell.length_b   1.000
_cell.length_c   1.000
_cell.angle_alpha   90.00
_cell.angle_beta   90.00
_cell.angle_gamma   90.00
#
_symmetry.space_group_name_H-M   'P 1'
#
loop_
_entity.id
_entity.type
_entity.pdbx_description
1 polymer ?
#
loop_
_entity_poly.entity_id
_entity_poly.type
_entity_poly.pdbx_seq_one_letter_code
_entity_poly.pdbx_strand_id
1 'polypeptide(L)'
;MLWGRACAKRFNVEMPKFFGTVDDSDLSQELPSMGKVLSCLVLPALLIFLNTGLNALVQSGVIAGTVTDQAKNVRTADSPWVVALIQLGQTPIALLISVLVAMVVLGRHIRSDKTGIEKIMDSSLGPVCSVILVTGAGGMFGGILRASGIGDALADVMRDLGVPLLLATYLVAVALRIAQGSATVALITSISLMAPAVAAASLSQLGVACIVLAASAGSVMASHVNDSGFWLVGRLLGMDVKTTLRAWTVQQTIESLMGFALVSVVYVVFA
;
A
#
# COMPACT_ATOMS: atom_id res chain seq x y z
N MET A 1 8.56 -4.50 -16.48
CA MET A 1 9.87 -4.31 -17.15
C MET A 1 9.78 -4.09 -18.66
N LEU A 2 8.96 -4.84 -19.41
CA LEU A 2 8.85 -4.68 -20.88
C LEU A 2 8.34 -3.29 -21.30
N TRP A 3 7.28 -2.79 -20.65
CA TRP A 3 6.76 -1.44 -20.93
C TRP A 3 7.78 -0.34 -20.67
N GLY A 4 8.51 -0.39 -19.55
CA GLY A 4 9.58 0.55 -19.25
C GLY A 4 10.67 0.59 -20.33
N ARG A 5 11.09 -0.57 -20.86
CA ARG A 5 12.01 -0.64 -22.00
C ARG A 5 11.42 -0.03 -23.28
N ALA A 6 10.12 -0.21 -23.52
CA ALA A 6 9.44 0.39 -24.66
C ALA A 6 9.35 1.93 -24.53
N CYS A 7 9.05 2.43 -23.32
CA CYS A 7 9.06 3.86 -23.01
C CYS A 7 10.44 4.47 -23.19
N ALA A 8 11.50 3.83 -22.66
CA ALA A 8 12.88 4.32 -22.79
C ALA A 8 13.35 4.46 -24.25
N LYS A 9 12.83 3.62 -25.16
CA LYS A 9 13.11 3.73 -26.60
C LYS A 9 12.28 4.80 -27.32
N ARG A 10 11.11 5.17 -26.77
CA ARG A 10 10.13 6.07 -27.41
C ARG A 10 10.16 7.50 -26.88
N PHE A 11 10.52 7.67 -25.61
CA PHE A 11 10.54 8.95 -24.93
C PHE A 11 11.97 9.22 -24.51
N ASN A 12 12.65 10.14 -25.21
CA ASN A 12 13.96 10.61 -24.81
C ASN A 12 13.77 11.67 -23.74
N VAL A 13 13.86 11.25 -22.50
CA VAL A 13 13.61 12.09 -21.34
C VAL A 13 14.97 12.52 -20.80
N GLU A 14 15.34 13.79 -20.98
CA GLU A 14 16.55 14.32 -20.37
C GLU A 14 16.40 14.26 -18.85
N MET A 15 17.36 13.66 -18.16
CA MET A 15 17.38 13.60 -16.70
C MET A 15 17.22 15.01 -16.15
N PRO A 16 16.12 15.32 -15.44
CA PRO A 16 15.96 16.65 -14.89
C PRO A 16 17.08 16.93 -13.90
N LYS A 17 17.63 18.14 -13.94
CA LYS A 17 18.65 18.62 -12.99
C LYS A 17 18.11 18.76 -11.55
N PHE A 18 17.00 18.12 -11.20
CA PHE A 18 16.33 18.16 -9.90
C PHE A 18 17.21 17.64 -8.77
N PHE A 19 18.12 16.72 -9.07
CA PHE A 19 19.13 16.25 -8.11
C PHE A 19 20.36 17.16 -8.03
N GLY A 20 20.39 18.26 -8.81
CA GLY A 20 21.58 19.06 -9.01
C GLY A 20 22.71 18.26 -9.65
N THR A 21 23.67 18.96 -10.24
CA THR A 21 25.06 18.58 -9.94
C THR A 21 25.21 19.01 -8.49
N VAL A 22 25.07 18.10 -7.53
CA VAL A 22 25.47 18.42 -6.16
C VAL A 22 26.93 18.84 -6.28
N ASP A 23 27.22 20.11 -6.04
CA ASP A 23 28.60 20.56 -5.96
C ASP A 23 29.17 19.79 -4.76
N ASP A 24 30.17 18.94 -5.00
CA ASP A 24 30.73 18.02 -3.99
C ASP A 24 31.20 18.75 -2.72
N SER A 25 31.31 20.09 -2.78
CA SER A 25 31.59 21.00 -1.66
C SER A 25 30.48 21.11 -0.60
N ASP A 26 29.22 20.81 -0.93
CA ASP A 26 28.09 20.86 0.02
C ASP A 26 27.80 19.49 0.70
N LEU A 27 28.44 18.42 0.22
CA LEU A 27 28.37 17.10 0.86
C LEU A 27 29.39 17.05 2.01
N SER A 28 28.90 17.14 3.25
CA SER A 28 29.71 16.76 4.41
C SER A 28 30.18 15.30 4.27
N GLN A 29 31.50 15.10 4.33
CA GLN A 29 32.25 13.87 4.02
C GLN A 29 31.87 12.55 4.73
N GLU A 30 30.86 12.51 5.61
CA GLU A 30 30.41 11.25 6.24
C GLU A 30 28.93 10.97 5.97
N LEU A 31 28.62 10.69 4.70
CA LEU A 31 27.35 10.06 4.34
C LEU A 31 27.22 8.71 5.08
N PRO A 32 26.04 8.38 5.65
CA PRO A 32 25.83 7.06 6.23
C PRO A 32 26.08 5.99 5.17
N SER A 33 26.80 4.93 5.54
CA SER A 33 27.06 3.85 4.59
C SER A 33 25.74 3.28 4.06
N MET A 34 25.74 2.88 2.78
CA MET A 34 24.56 2.32 2.10
C MET A 34 23.90 1.20 2.92
N GLY A 35 24.70 0.38 3.60
CA GLY A 35 24.20 -0.68 4.48
C GLY A 35 23.38 -0.19 5.67
N LYS A 36 23.72 0.96 6.27
CA LYS A 36 22.95 1.57 7.38
C LYS A 36 21.61 2.14 6.90
N VAL A 37 21.59 2.75 5.72
CA VAL A 37 20.35 3.26 5.11
C VAL A 37 19.44 2.09 4.74
N LEU A 38 20.01 1.06 4.09
CA LEU A 38 19.27 -0.12 3.70
C LEU A 38 18.74 -0.90 4.91
N SER A 39 19.51 -1.03 5.99
CA SER A 39 19.05 -1.71 7.19
C SER A 39 17.87 -0.99 7.85
N CYS A 40 17.88 0.35 7.89
CA CYS A 40 16.74 1.13 8.41
C CYS A 40 15.48 0.94 7.55
N LEU A 41 15.62 0.77 6.24
CA LEU A 41 14.50 0.55 5.32
C LEU A 41 13.94 -0.88 5.41
N VAL A 42 14.82 -1.87 5.61
CA VAL A 42 14.45 -3.29 5.66
C VAL A 42 13.93 -3.72 7.04
N LEU A 43 14.39 -3.08 8.12
CA LEU A 43 14.00 -3.40 9.50
C LEU A 43 12.48 -3.48 9.74
N PRO A 44 11.64 -2.48 9.37
CA PRO A 44 10.20 -2.55 9.62
C PRO A 44 9.55 -3.70 8.85
N ALA A 45 10.00 -3.94 7.62
CA ALA A 45 9.50 -5.05 6.81
C ALA A 45 9.83 -6.40 7.48
N LEU A 46 11.07 -6.59 7.94
CA LEU A 46 11.47 -7.82 8.65
C LEU A 46 10.65 -8.07 9.91
N LEU A 47 10.41 -7.03 10.72
CA LEU A 47 9.59 -7.14 11.93
C LEU A 47 8.14 -7.51 11.59
N ILE A 48 7.54 -6.87 10.59
CA ILE A 48 6.18 -7.20 10.14
C ILE A 48 6.11 -8.64 9.61
N PHE A 49 7.08 -9.04 8.78
CA PHE A 49 7.17 -10.41 8.26
C PHE A 49 7.39 -11.44 9.36
N LEU A 50 8.12 -11.10 10.44
CA LEU A 50 8.27 -11.97 11.59
C LEU A 50 6.91 -12.26 12.25
N ASN A 51 6.11 -11.22 12.48
CA ASN A 51 4.75 -11.39 13.02
C ASN A 51 3.85 -12.20 12.08
N THR A 52 3.80 -11.88 10.78
CA THR A 52 3.00 -12.64 9.81
C THR A 52 3.45 -14.09 9.70
N GLY A 53 4.76 -14.33 9.61
CA GLY A 53 5.35 -15.67 9.51
C GLY A 53 5.13 -16.51 10.77
N LEU A 54 5.30 -15.92 11.96
CA LEU A 54 5.01 -16.60 13.22
C LEU A 54 3.53 -16.95 13.35
N ASN A 55 2.61 -16.04 12.98
CA ASN A 55 1.18 -16.36 12.98
C ASN A 55 0.85 -17.49 12.00
N ALA A 56 1.45 -17.49 10.80
CA ALA A 56 1.28 -18.59 9.85
C ALA A 56 1.78 -19.92 10.41
N LEU A 57 2.94 -19.93 11.07
CA LEU A 57 3.53 -21.14 11.69
C LEU A 57 2.75 -21.65 12.91
N VAL A 58 2.18 -20.72 13.69
CA VAL A 58 1.26 -21.03 14.80
C VAL A 58 -0.01 -21.69 14.24
N GLN A 59 -0.59 -21.14 13.17
CA GLN A 59 -1.77 -21.71 12.54
C GLN A 59 -1.49 -23.08 11.90
N SER A 60 -0.32 -23.25 11.26
CA SER A 60 0.09 -24.54 10.69
C SER A 60 0.44 -25.60 11.74
N GLY A 61 0.53 -25.24 13.03
CA GLY A 61 0.82 -26.16 14.13
C GLY A 61 2.28 -26.64 14.18
N VAL A 62 3.20 -25.93 13.53
CA VAL A 62 4.63 -26.28 13.49
C VAL A 62 5.34 -25.87 14.78
N ILE A 63 4.82 -24.87 15.48
CA ILE A 63 5.39 -24.36 16.75
C ILE A 63 4.74 -25.07 17.93
N ALA A 64 5.55 -25.64 18.83
CA ALA A 64 5.08 -26.26 20.07
C ALA A 64 4.56 -25.19 21.06
N GLY A 65 3.45 -25.48 21.76
CA GLY A 65 2.86 -24.57 22.74
C GLY A 65 1.77 -23.65 22.17
N THR A 66 0.91 -24.17 21.29
CA THR A 66 -0.27 -23.45 20.79
C THR A 66 -1.54 -23.95 21.48
N VAL A 67 -2.37 -23.05 22.00
CA VAL A 67 -3.74 -23.39 22.43
C VAL A 67 -4.63 -23.37 21.19
N THR A 68 -5.42 -24.42 20.99
CA THR A 68 -6.44 -24.44 19.93
C THR A 68 -7.75 -23.99 20.54
N ASP A 69 -8.23 -22.81 20.14
CA ASP A 69 -9.59 -22.38 20.45
C ASP A 69 -10.57 -23.17 19.55
N GLN A 70 -11.14 -24.23 20.12
CA GLN A 70 -12.08 -25.13 19.44
C GLN A 70 -13.34 -24.43 18.92
N ALA A 71 -13.72 -23.27 19.49
CA ALA A 71 -14.92 -22.54 19.07
C ALA A 71 -14.69 -21.69 17.80
N LYS A 72 -13.44 -21.28 17.54
CA LYS A 72 -13.09 -20.42 16.40
C LYS A 72 -12.21 -21.11 15.36
N ASN A 73 -11.78 -22.34 15.64
CA ASN A 73 -10.82 -23.08 14.83
C ASN A 73 -9.51 -22.29 14.60
N VAL A 74 -9.10 -21.50 15.59
CA VAL A 74 -7.90 -20.66 15.55
C VAL A 74 -6.90 -21.19 16.58
N ARG A 75 -5.66 -21.39 16.15
CA ARG A 75 -4.53 -21.67 17.03
C ARG A 75 -3.90 -20.36 17.48
N THR A 76 -3.68 -20.22 18.78
CA THR A 76 -3.00 -19.08 19.39
C THR A 76 -1.71 -19.54 20.05
N ALA A 77 -0.68 -18.70 20.03
CA ALA A 77 0.57 -18.98 20.72
C ALA A 77 0.37 -18.81 22.23
N ASP A 78 0.73 -19.83 23.02
CA ASP A 78 0.76 -19.76 24.49
C ASP A 78 2.16 -19.41 25.00
N SER A 79 3.18 -19.71 24.20
CA SER A 79 4.56 -19.51 24.62
C SER A 79 4.92 -18.00 24.67
N PRO A 80 5.39 -17.50 25.83
CA PRO A 80 5.56 -16.06 26.05
C PRO A 80 6.58 -15.41 25.10
N TRP A 81 7.60 -16.15 24.66
CA TRP A 81 8.57 -15.64 23.69
C TRP A 81 7.96 -15.50 22.27
N VAL A 82 7.06 -16.42 21.86
CA VAL A 82 6.37 -16.33 20.57
C VAL A 82 5.41 -15.14 20.56
N VAL A 83 4.63 -14.98 21.65
CA VAL A 83 3.74 -13.84 21.82
C VAL A 83 4.53 -12.53 21.77
N ALA A 84 5.67 -12.44 22.48
CA ALA A 84 6.53 -11.26 22.44
C ALA A 84 7.02 -10.93 21.02
N LEU A 85 7.48 -11.92 20.24
CA LEU A 85 7.93 -11.70 18.87
C LEU A 85 6.79 -11.29 17.92
N ILE A 86 5.59 -11.87 18.10
CA ILE A 86 4.38 -11.45 17.37
C ILE A 86 4.01 -10.00 17.67
N GLN A 87 4.13 -9.57 18.94
CA GLN A 87 3.87 -8.18 19.34
C GLN A 87 4.88 -7.21 18.74
N LEU A 88 6.18 -7.56 18.75
CA LEU A 88 7.23 -6.73 18.14
C LEU A 88 7.03 -6.49 16.64
N GLY A 89 6.41 -7.45 15.94
CA GLY A 89 6.09 -7.32 14.53
C GLY A 89 4.70 -6.75 14.22
N GLN A 90 3.95 -6.28 15.21
CA GLN A 90 2.73 -5.52 14.93
C GLN A 90 3.09 -4.22 14.20
N THR A 91 2.38 -3.87 13.13
CA THR A 91 2.73 -2.75 12.24
C THR A 91 3.05 -1.45 12.98
N PRO A 92 2.25 -0.98 13.96
CA PRO A 92 2.58 0.24 14.69
C PRO A 92 3.87 0.14 15.52
N ILE A 93 4.10 -1.01 16.16
CA ILE A 93 5.26 -1.26 17.01
C ILE A 93 6.53 -1.39 16.16
N ALA A 94 6.45 -2.16 15.06
CA ALA A 94 7.55 -2.32 14.10
C ALA A 94 7.99 -1.00 13.48
N LEU A 95 7.03 -0.15 13.09
CA LEU A 95 7.31 1.19 12.55
C LEU A 95 7.91 2.11 13.63
N LEU A 96 7.40 2.09 14.86
CA LEU A 96 7.95 2.87 15.97
C LEU A 96 9.41 2.50 16.24
N ILE A 97 9.69 1.19 16.38
CA ILE A 97 11.06 0.69 16.57
C ILE A 97 11.97 1.15 15.43
N SER A 98 11.49 1.06 14.20
CA SER A 98 12.26 1.44 13.01
C SER A 98 12.58 2.93 12.98
N VAL A 99 11.63 3.79 13.37
CA VAL A 99 11.86 5.24 13.51
C VAL A 99 12.89 5.53 14.60
N LEU A 100 12.79 4.89 15.77
CA LEU A 100 13.77 5.05 16.86
C LEU A 100 15.18 4.61 16.42
N VAL A 101 15.29 3.47 15.74
CA VAL A 101 16.57 2.97 15.22
C VAL A 101 17.12 3.91 14.15
N ALA A 102 16.28 4.40 13.22
CA ALA A 102 16.71 5.34 12.19
C ALA A 102 17.22 6.65 12.79
N MET A 103 16.56 7.19 13.82
CA MET A 103 17.04 8.39 14.54
C MET A 103 18.42 8.15 15.16
N VAL A 104 18.69 6.97 15.72
CA VAL A 104 19.99 6.66 16.35
C VAL A 104 21.10 6.36 15.33
N VAL A 105 20.76 5.68 14.22
CA VAL A 105 21.72 5.22 13.21
C VAL A 105 22.05 6.32 12.20
N LEU A 106 21.04 7.04 11.73
CA LEU A 106 21.17 8.09 10.71
C LEU A 106 21.31 9.47 11.35
N GLY A 107 20.66 9.71 12.50
CA GLY A 107 20.74 11.00 13.22
C GLY A 107 22.14 11.36 13.69
N ARG A 108 23.00 10.38 13.94
CA ARG A 108 24.42 10.61 14.28
C ARG A 108 25.25 11.20 13.14
N HIS A 109 24.78 11.11 11.90
CA HIS A 109 25.47 11.61 10.71
C HIS A 109 24.92 12.96 10.23
N ILE A 110 23.99 13.58 10.96
CA ILE A 110 23.42 14.89 10.63
C ILE A 110 24.31 15.97 11.26
N ARG A 111 25.01 16.74 10.43
CA ARG A 111 26.01 17.76 10.83
C ARG A 111 25.40 19.11 11.25
N SER A 112 24.14 19.13 11.64
CA SER A 112 23.47 20.34 12.12
C SER A 112 23.48 20.36 13.65
N ASP A 113 23.20 21.50 14.29
CA ASP A 113 23.22 21.63 15.75
C ASP A 113 22.32 20.58 16.44
N LYS A 114 22.34 20.51 17.78
CA LYS A 114 21.55 19.58 18.60
C LYS A 114 20.06 19.41 18.21
N THR A 115 19.50 20.31 17.39
CA THR A 115 18.13 20.33 16.83
C THR A 115 17.96 19.67 15.45
N GLY A 116 19.02 19.14 14.81
CA GLY A 116 18.94 18.62 13.44
C GLY A 116 17.93 17.48 13.26
N ILE A 117 17.85 16.55 14.22
CA ILE A 117 16.86 15.45 14.21
C ILE A 117 15.45 15.99 14.44
N GLU A 118 15.28 16.93 15.39
CA GLU A 118 14.00 17.58 15.70
C GLU A 118 13.40 18.24 14.45
N LYS A 119 14.20 19.03 13.72
CA LYS A 119 13.76 19.68 12.49
C LYS A 119 13.31 18.70 11.40
N ILE A 120 13.93 17.53 11.32
CA ILE A 120 13.54 16.48 10.35
C ILE A 120 12.24 15.81 10.78
N MET A 121 12.08 15.52 12.08
CA MET A 121 10.83 15.01 12.63
C MET A 121 9.68 15.97 12.38
N ASP A 122 9.88 17.26 12.66
CA ASP A 122 8.87 18.32 12.45
C ASP A 122 8.49 18.46 10.98
N SER A 123 9.48 18.49 10.08
CA SER A 123 9.22 18.59 8.64
C SER A 123 8.52 17.36 8.06
N SER A 124 8.62 16.20 8.72
CA SER A 124 7.93 14.97 8.34
C SER A 124 6.45 14.95 8.76
N LEU A 125 6.05 15.74 9.78
CA LEU A 125 4.67 15.77 10.28
C LEU A 125 3.68 16.27 9.22
N GLY A 126 4.04 17.27 8.43
CA GLY A 126 3.19 17.83 7.38
C GLY A 126 2.75 16.77 6.35
N PRO A 127 3.69 16.09 5.66
CA PRO A 127 3.39 15.01 4.74
C PRO A 127 2.58 13.86 5.36
N VAL A 128 2.93 13.42 6.58
CA VAL A 128 2.25 12.31 7.27
C VAL A 128 0.81 12.68 7.65
N CYS A 129 0.57 13.92 8.10
CA CYS A 129 -0.76 14.40 8.48
C CYS A 129 -1.75 14.30 7.31
N SER A 130 -1.33 14.67 6.10
CA SER A 130 -2.17 14.55 4.90
C SER A 130 -2.60 13.10 4.65
N VAL A 131 -1.68 12.14 4.77
CA VAL A 131 -1.99 10.71 4.59
C VAL A 131 -2.97 10.22 5.65
N ILE A 132 -2.76 10.59 6.92
CA ILE A 132 -3.65 10.20 8.02
C ILE A 132 -5.06 10.77 7.82
N LEU A 133 -5.18 12.07 7.52
CA LEU A 133 -6.47 12.74 7.32
C LEU A 133 -7.24 12.14 6.15
N VAL A 134 -6.58 11.88 5.03
CA VAL A 134 -7.21 11.31 3.84
C VAL A 134 -7.66 9.86 4.09
N THR A 135 -6.82 9.05 4.75
CA THR A 135 -7.15 7.66 5.10
C THR A 135 -8.32 7.61 6.09
N GLY A 136 -8.28 8.43 7.15
CA GLY A 136 -9.32 8.51 8.16
C GLY A 136 -10.65 9.01 7.59
N ALA A 137 -10.62 10.07 6.77
CA ALA A 137 -11.80 10.59 6.08
C ALA A 137 -12.40 9.54 5.12
N GLY A 138 -11.56 8.80 4.38
CA GLY A 138 -12.01 7.70 3.52
C GLY A 138 -12.72 6.60 4.31
N GLY A 139 -12.22 6.26 5.50
CA GLY A 139 -12.85 5.30 6.41
C GLY A 139 -14.21 5.78 6.93
N MET A 140 -14.30 7.04 7.38
CA MET A 140 -15.57 7.63 7.85
C MET A 140 -16.59 7.74 6.72
N PHE A 141 -16.17 8.20 5.53
CA PHE A 141 -17.01 8.23 4.34
C PHE A 141 -17.51 6.84 3.97
N GLY A 142 -16.64 5.82 4.05
CA GLY A 142 -17.03 4.42 3.93
C GLY A 142 -18.10 3.99 4.94
N GLY A 143 -18.00 4.44 6.19
CA GLY A 143 -19.04 4.24 7.21
C GLY A 143 -20.38 4.88 6.84
N ILE A 144 -20.36 6.10 6.30
CA ILE A 144 -21.56 6.81 5.83
C ILE A 144 -22.18 6.06 4.64
N LEU A 145 -21.37 5.58 3.68
CA LEU A 145 -21.86 4.79 2.54
C LEU A 145 -22.52 3.48 2.97
N ARG A 146 -22.01 2.83 4.03
CA ARG A 146 -22.68 1.66 4.62
C ARG A 146 -24.00 2.05 5.27
N ALA A 147 -24.01 3.12 6.05
CA ALA A 147 -25.20 3.59 6.74
C ALA A 147 -26.30 4.09 5.78
N SER A 148 -25.93 4.58 4.59
CA SER A 148 -26.88 5.06 3.58
C SER A 148 -27.54 3.95 2.75
N GLY A 149 -27.07 2.70 2.86
CA GLY A 149 -27.58 1.56 2.08
C GLY A 149 -27.15 1.54 0.60
N ILE A 150 -26.29 2.48 0.17
CA ILE A 150 -25.86 2.54 -1.24
C ILE A 150 -24.99 1.34 -1.64
N GLY A 151 -24.28 0.73 -0.67
CA GLY A 151 -23.53 -0.52 -0.89
C GLY A 151 -24.44 -1.69 -1.21
N ASP A 152 -25.58 -1.80 -0.52
CA ASP A 152 -26.56 -2.87 -0.74
C ASP A 152 -27.25 -2.70 -2.11
N ALA A 153 -27.68 -1.47 -2.43
CA ALA A 153 -28.27 -1.16 -3.73
C ALA A 153 -27.31 -1.46 -4.89
N LEU A 154 -26.02 -1.12 -4.74
CA LEU A 154 -25.01 -1.42 -5.75
C LEU A 154 -24.76 -2.92 -5.89
N ALA A 155 -24.74 -3.65 -4.77
CA ALA A 155 -24.58 -5.10 -4.77
C ALA A 155 -25.76 -5.81 -5.46
N ASP A 156 -26.99 -5.34 -5.23
CA ASP A 156 -28.19 -5.89 -5.86
C ASP A 156 -28.18 -5.64 -7.37
N VAL A 157 -27.86 -4.42 -7.82
CA VAL A 157 -27.72 -4.11 -9.26
C VAL A 157 -26.66 -4.99 -9.92
N MET A 158 -25.51 -5.19 -9.27
CA MET A 158 -24.45 -6.05 -9.81
C MET A 158 -24.87 -7.52 -9.84
N ARG A 159 -25.63 -7.99 -8.84
CA ARG A 159 -26.20 -9.34 -8.80
C ARG A 159 -27.21 -9.55 -9.92
N ASP A 160 -28.10 -8.60 -10.14
CA ASP A 160 -29.11 -8.64 -11.21
C ASP A 160 -28.48 -8.64 -12.61
N LEU A 161 -27.35 -7.94 -12.76
CA LEU A 161 -26.53 -7.97 -13.98
C LEU A 161 -25.69 -9.25 -14.13
N GLY A 162 -25.69 -10.14 -13.13
CA GLY A 162 -24.87 -11.35 -13.12
C GLY A 162 -23.37 -11.08 -13.04
N VAL A 163 -22.97 -9.90 -12.59
CA VAL A 163 -21.55 -9.51 -12.49
C VAL A 163 -20.93 -10.18 -11.25
N PRO A 164 -19.85 -10.97 -11.40
CA PRO A 164 -19.18 -11.58 -10.25
C PRO A 164 -18.66 -10.53 -9.28
N LEU A 165 -18.79 -10.81 -7.97
CA LEU A 165 -18.41 -9.87 -6.89
C LEU A 165 -16.97 -9.36 -7.01
N LEU A 166 -16.04 -10.22 -7.46
CA LEU A 166 -14.65 -9.87 -7.74
C LEU A 166 -14.54 -8.75 -8.80
N LEU A 167 -15.24 -8.91 -9.92
CA LEU A 167 -15.25 -7.94 -11.01
C LEU A 167 -15.98 -6.66 -10.61
N ALA A 168 -17.12 -6.79 -9.92
CA ALA A 168 -17.84 -5.63 -9.39
C ALA A 168 -16.94 -4.77 -8.50
N THR A 169 -16.21 -5.40 -7.57
CA THR A 169 -15.30 -4.69 -6.66
C THR A 169 -14.17 -3.98 -7.41
N TYR A 170 -13.57 -4.65 -8.40
CA TYR A 170 -12.56 -4.04 -9.26
C TYR A 170 -13.10 -2.81 -10.01
N LEU A 171 -14.27 -2.94 -10.64
CA LEU A 171 -14.88 -1.86 -11.43
C LEU A 171 -15.27 -0.65 -10.57
N VAL A 172 -15.77 -0.87 -9.35
CA VAL A 172 -16.03 0.21 -8.39
C VAL A 172 -14.74 0.95 -8.06
N ALA A 173 -13.65 0.23 -7.78
CA ALA A 173 -12.36 0.84 -7.52
C ALA A 173 -11.80 1.62 -8.71
N VAL A 174 -11.95 1.08 -9.93
CA VAL A 174 -11.57 1.78 -11.16
C VAL A 174 -12.40 3.06 -11.34
N ALA A 175 -13.71 3.00 -11.17
CA ALA A 175 -14.60 4.14 -11.33
C ALA A 175 -14.25 5.27 -10.35
N LEU A 176 -14.07 4.93 -9.06
CA LEU A 176 -13.65 5.88 -8.05
C LEU A 176 -12.27 6.44 -8.36
N ARG A 177 -11.30 5.59 -8.74
CA ARG A 177 -9.96 6.05 -9.10
C ARG A 177 -9.98 7.04 -10.25
N ILE A 178 -10.71 6.75 -11.32
CA ILE A 178 -10.79 7.65 -12.50
C ILE A 178 -11.46 8.97 -12.11
N ALA A 179 -12.46 8.97 -11.24
CA ALA A 179 -13.19 10.17 -10.84
C ALA A 179 -12.37 11.11 -9.94
N GLN A 180 -11.76 10.60 -8.87
CA GLN A 180 -11.11 11.43 -7.83
C GLN A 180 -9.57 11.37 -7.82
N GLY A 181 -8.95 10.47 -8.58
CA GLY A 181 -7.52 10.48 -8.80
C GLY A 181 -6.64 10.02 -7.63
N SER A 182 -7.15 9.71 -6.43
CA SER A 182 -6.35 9.16 -5.33
C SER A 182 -6.47 7.64 -5.22
N ALA A 183 -5.35 6.92 -5.31
CA ALA A 183 -5.32 5.46 -5.22
C ALA A 183 -5.75 4.97 -3.83
N THR A 184 -5.25 5.62 -2.77
CA THR A 184 -5.59 5.25 -1.39
C THR A 184 -7.07 5.47 -1.10
N VAL A 185 -7.63 6.61 -1.52
CA VAL A 185 -9.05 6.89 -1.27
C VAL A 185 -9.92 5.94 -2.09
N ALA A 186 -9.58 5.71 -3.37
CA ALA A 186 -10.34 4.78 -4.20
C ALA A 186 -10.36 3.37 -3.61
N LEU A 187 -9.22 2.91 -3.09
CA LEU A 187 -9.12 1.61 -2.42
C LEU A 187 -10.01 1.52 -1.17
N ILE A 188 -9.83 2.45 -0.23
CA ILE A 188 -10.53 2.42 1.07
C ILE A 188 -12.04 2.57 0.89
N THR A 189 -12.46 3.48 0.01
CA THR A 189 -13.88 3.69 -0.29
C THR A 189 -14.50 2.47 -0.95
N SER A 190 -13.83 1.84 -1.92
CA SER A 190 -14.35 0.65 -2.60
C SER A 190 -14.49 -0.54 -1.66
N ILE A 191 -13.46 -0.83 -0.86
CA ILE A 191 -13.53 -1.92 0.12
C ILE A 191 -14.63 -1.64 1.14
N SER A 192 -14.77 -0.39 1.59
CA SER A 192 -15.81 -0.02 2.54
C SER A 192 -17.22 -0.15 1.98
N LEU A 193 -17.39 0.17 0.69
CA LEU A 193 -18.66 0.06 -0.02
C LEU A 193 -19.03 -1.41 -0.28
N MET A 194 -18.06 -2.24 -0.66
CA MET A 194 -18.27 -3.65 -1.00
C MET A 194 -18.30 -4.59 0.22
N ALA A 195 -17.89 -4.11 1.40
CA ALA A 195 -17.81 -4.93 2.63
C ALA A 195 -19.11 -5.70 2.97
N PRO A 196 -20.32 -5.11 2.88
CA PRO A 196 -21.57 -5.85 3.15
C PRO A 196 -21.78 -7.00 2.15
N ALA A 197 -21.54 -6.76 0.86
CA ALA A 197 -21.67 -7.78 -0.18
C ALA A 197 -20.68 -8.93 0.01
N VAL A 198 -19.44 -8.63 0.43
CA VAL A 198 -18.42 -9.64 0.76
C VAL A 198 -18.83 -10.46 1.98
N ALA A 199 -19.38 -9.83 3.01
CA ALA A 199 -19.86 -10.53 4.20
C ALA A 199 -21.05 -11.46 3.88
N ALA A 200 -21.93 -11.04 2.97
CA ALA A 200 -23.08 -11.85 2.52
C ALA A 200 -22.70 -13.01 1.60
N ALA A 201 -21.56 -12.92 0.90
CA ALA A 201 -21.14 -13.91 -0.09
C ALA A 201 -20.51 -15.18 0.50
N SER A 202 -20.39 -15.30 1.83
CA SER A 202 -19.82 -16.47 2.54
C SER A 202 -18.51 -16.99 1.96
N LEU A 203 -17.63 -16.08 1.51
CA LEU A 203 -16.37 -16.42 0.87
C LEU A 203 -15.36 -17.03 1.85
N SER A 204 -14.48 -17.89 1.34
CA SER A 204 -13.28 -18.33 2.05
C SER A 204 -12.38 -17.13 2.40
N GLN A 205 -11.48 -17.29 3.39
CA GLN A 205 -10.52 -16.23 3.73
C GLN A 205 -9.66 -15.81 2.53
N LEU A 206 -9.30 -16.77 1.66
CA LEU A 206 -8.59 -16.50 0.42
C LEU A 206 -9.47 -15.72 -0.57
N GLY A 207 -10.76 -16.07 -0.67
CA GLY A 207 -11.72 -15.31 -1.47
C GLY A 207 -11.82 -13.86 -1.02
N VAL A 208 -11.94 -13.60 0.28
CA VAL A 208 -11.94 -12.23 0.83
C VAL A 208 -10.64 -11.50 0.50
N ALA A 209 -9.48 -12.17 0.65
CA ALA A 209 -8.19 -11.58 0.28
C ALA A 209 -8.13 -11.22 -1.22
N CYS A 210 -8.67 -12.07 -2.09
CA CYS A 210 -8.76 -11.80 -3.52
C CYS A 210 -9.65 -10.60 -3.82
N ILE A 211 -10.79 -10.43 -3.13
CA ILE A 211 -11.63 -9.22 -3.27
C ILE A 211 -10.84 -7.95 -2.90
N VAL A 212 -10.09 -7.98 -1.79
CA VAL A 212 -9.24 -6.84 -1.36
C VAL A 212 -8.15 -6.54 -2.39
N LEU A 213 -7.53 -7.58 -2.96
CA LEU A 213 -6.52 -7.43 -4.01
C LEU A 213 -7.13 -6.93 -5.33
N ALA A 214 -8.35 -7.33 -5.67
CA ALA A 214 -9.08 -6.80 -6.82
C ALA A 214 -9.38 -5.30 -6.65
N ALA A 215 -9.82 -4.87 -5.46
CA ALA A 215 -9.97 -3.44 -5.15
C ALA A 215 -8.63 -2.69 -5.27
N SER A 216 -7.54 -3.29 -4.78
CA SER A 216 -6.18 -2.74 -4.87
C SER A 216 -5.70 -2.60 -6.31
N ALA A 217 -6.00 -3.58 -7.16
CA ALA A 217 -5.70 -3.51 -8.58
C ALA A 217 -6.51 -2.40 -9.28
N GLY A 218 -7.80 -2.26 -8.97
CA GLY A 218 -8.66 -1.23 -9.56
C GLY A 218 -8.26 0.19 -9.12
N SER A 219 -7.80 0.35 -7.88
CA SER A 219 -7.50 1.66 -7.31
C SER A 219 -6.28 2.35 -7.94
N VAL A 220 -5.43 1.64 -8.67
CA VAL A 220 -4.26 2.23 -9.35
C VAL A 220 -4.53 2.55 -10.83
N MET A 221 -5.63 2.05 -11.39
CA MET A 221 -6.00 2.15 -12.81
C MET A 221 -5.97 3.58 -13.34
N ALA A 222 -5.47 3.75 -14.56
CA ALA A 222 -5.65 4.95 -15.37
C ALA A 222 -5.36 6.29 -14.65
N SER A 223 -4.27 6.34 -13.87
CA SER A 223 -3.78 7.58 -13.25
C SER A 223 -3.61 8.72 -14.27
N HIS A 224 -4.36 9.81 -14.13
CA HIS A 224 -4.36 10.92 -15.08
C HIS A 224 -4.25 12.27 -14.37
N VAL A 225 -4.69 13.35 -15.01
CA VAL A 225 -4.50 14.74 -14.54
C VAL A 225 -5.09 15.05 -13.17
N ASN A 226 -6.01 14.23 -12.66
CA ASN A 226 -6.55 14.37 -11.30
C ASN A 226 -5.73 13.64 -10.21
N ASP A 227 -4.67 12.91 -10.59
CA ASP A 227 -3.80 12.18 -9.66
C ASP A 227 -2.52 12.98 -9.36
N SER A 228 -2.18 13.16 -8.09
CA SER A 228 -0.91 13.77 -7.68
C SER A 228 0.30 12.95 -8.11
N GLY A 229 0.18 11.62 -8.18
CA GLY A 229 1.23 10.72 -8.66
C GLY A 229 1.59 10.95 -10.13
N PHE A 230 0.59 11.23 -10.97
CA PHE A 230 0.79 11.62 -12.38
C PHE A 230 1.69 12.85 -12.49
N TRP A 231 1.39 13.89 -11.69
CA TRP A 231 2.16 15.13 -11.71
C TRP A 231 3.55 14.99 -11.11
N LEU A 232 3.67 14.21 -10.03
CA LEU A 232 4.96 13.92 -9.39
C LEU A 232 5.91 13.27 -10.39
N VAL A 233 5.47 12.19 -11.04
CA VAL A 233 6.30 11.44 -12.00
C VAL A 233 6.59 12.26 -13.24
N GLY A 234 5.59 12.97 -13.79
CA GLY A 234 5.78 13.86 -14.92
C GLY A 234 6.86 14.92 -14.64
N ARG A 235 6.83 15.55 -13.47
CA ARG A 235 7.82 16.58 -13.08
C ARG A 235 9.19 16.00 -12.72
N LEU A 236 9.23 14.90 -11.98
CA LEU A 236 10.47 14.21 -11.60
C LEU A 236 11.25 13.73 -12.81
N LEU A 237 10.53 13.35 -13.87
CA LEU A 237 11.12 12.93 -15.13
C LEU A 237 11.16 14.08 -16.16
N GLY A 238 10.63 15.28 -15.89
CA GLY A 238 10.63 16.37 -16.88
C GLY A 238 9.82 16.08 -18.14
N MET A 239 8.82 15.21 -18.05
CA MET A 239 7.90 14.88 -19.13
C MET A 239 6.78 15.90 -19.23
N ASP A 240 6.38 16.25 -20.45
CA ASP A 240 5.15 17.02 -20.69
C ASP A 240 3.90 16.18 -20.42
N VAL A 241 2.73 16.82 -20.33
CA VAL A 241 1.46 16.15 -19.99
C VAL A 241 1.13 15.04 -21.00
N LYS A 242 1.37 15.27 -22.30
CA LYS A 242 1.07 14.28 -23.35
C LYS A 242 1.96 13.04 -23.21
N THR A 243 3.25 13.23 -22.94
CA THR A 243 4.16 12.10 -22.71
C THR A 243 3.83 11.39 -21.41
N THR A 244 3.49 12.13 -20.35
CA THR A 244 3.10 11.54 -19.06
C THR A 244 1.83 10.69 -19.20
N LEU A 245 0.81 11.15 -19.92
CA LEU A 245 -0.38 10.33 -20.22
C LEU A 245 -0.01 9.05 -20.98
N ARG A 246 0.90 9.14 -21.95
CA ARG A 246 1.30 7.98 -22.74
C ARG A 246 2.20 7.01 -21.99
N ALA A 247 2.99 7.47 -21.04
CA ALA A 247 3.94 6.64 -20.30
C ALA A 247 3.33 6.14 -18.98
N TRP A 248 2.92 7.06 -18.12
CA TRP A 248 2.48 6.79 -16.75
C TRP A 248 1.06 6.23 -16.70
N THR A 249 0.08 6.89 -17.35
CA THR A 249 -1.32 6.40 -17.33
C THR A 249 -1.41 5.01 -17.93
N VAL A 250 -0.71 4.77 -19.05
CA VAL A 250 -0.66 3.44 -19.67
C VAL A 250 0.03 2.41 -18.76
N GLN A 251 1.14 2.77 -18.12
CA GLN A 251 1.80 1.88 -17.15
C GLN A 251 0.85 1.49 -16.01
N GLN A 252 0.16 2.47 -15.42
CA GLN A 252 -0.80 2.25 -14.33
C GLN A 252 -1.99 1.39 -14.76
N THR A 253 -2.47 1.58 -15.99
CA THR A 253 -3.49 0.70 -16.58
C THR A 253 -2.99 -0.73 -16.77
N ILE A 254 -1.76 -0.91 -17.26
CA ILE A 254 -1.15 -2.24 -17.40
C ILE A 254 -1.03 -2.92 -16.03
N GLU A 255 -0.52 -2.22 -15.02
CA GLU A 255 -0.38 -2.74 -13.65
C GLU A 255 -1.73 -3.16 -13.06
N SER A 256 -2.76 -2.32 -13.21
CA SER A 256 -4.13 -2.61 -12.77
C SER A 256 -4.69 -3.87 -13.44
N LEU A 257 -4.62 -3.94 -14.77
CA LEU A 257 -5.17 -5.08 -15.53
C LEU A 257 -4.41 -6.37 -15.24
N MET A 258 -3.08 -6.32 -15.16
CA MET A 258 -2.27 -7.49 -14.81
C MET A 258 -2.54 -7.95 -13.38
N GLY A 259 -2.60 -7.02 -12.42
CA GLY A 259 -2.92 -7.33 -11.03
C GLY A 259 -4.30 -7.99 -10.91
N PHE A 260 -5.31 -7.42 -11.56
CA PHE A 260 -6.66 -7.99 -11.56
C PHE A 260 -6.72 -9.36 -12.25
N ALA A 261 -6.03 -9.54 -13.38
CA ALA A 261 -5.98 -10.82 -14.08
C ALA A 261 -5.36 -11.92 -13.22
N LEU A 262 -4.22 -11.64 -12.59
CA LEU A 262 -3.55 -12.61 -11.70
C LEU A 262 -4.44 -12.98 -10.51
N VAL A 263 -5.06 -11.99 -9.87
CA VAL A 263 -5.99 -12.21 -8.75
C VAL A 263 -7.21 -13.00 -9.21
N SER A 264 -7.73 -12.74 -10.41
CA SER A 264 -8.88 -13.46 -10.96
C SER A 264 -8.56 -14.94 -11.20
N VAL A 265 -7.36 -15.25 -11.69
CA VAL A 265 -6.91 -16.64 -11.83
C VAL A 265 -6.86 -17.34 -10.47
N VAL A 266 -6.27 -16.70 -9.46
CA VAL A 266 -6.20 -17.26 -8.10
C VAL A 266 -7.61 -17.46 -7.54
N TYR A 267 -8.50 -16.49 -7.72
CA TYR A 267 -9.88 -16.57 -7.24
C TYR A 267 -10.64 -17.74 -7.88
N VAL A 268 -10.61 -17.89 -9.20
CA VAL A 268 -11.34 -18.97 -9.89
C VAL A 268 -10.81 -20.36 -9.54
N VAL A 269 -9.51 -20.49 -9.27
CA VAL A 269 -8.90 -21.80 -8.99
C VAL A 269 -9.04 -22.20 -7.51
N PHE A 270 -9.01 -21.25 -6.58
CA PHE A 270 -8.83 -21.53 -5.16
C PHE A 270 -9.88 -20.92 -4.21
N ALA A 271 -10.73 -20.00 -4.66
CA ALA A 271 -11.68 -19.28 -3.81
C ALA A 271 -13.12 -19.76 -3.98
#